data_AF-A0A524CZ90-F1
#
_entry.id   AF-A0A524CZ90-F1
#
_cell.length_a   1.000
_cell.length_b   1.000
_cell.length_c   1.000
_cell.angle_alpha   90.00
_cell.angle_beta   90.00
_cell.angle_gamma   90.00
#
_symmetry.space_group_name_H-M   'P 1'
#
loop_
_entity.id
_entity.type
_entity.pdbx_description
1 polymer ?
#
loop_
_entity_poly.entity_id
_entity_poly.type
_entity_poly.pdbx_seq_one_letter_code
_entity_poly.pdbx_strand_id
1 'polypeptide(L)'
;MDDLRERLSISPHRIEEINEFLTKQGNPVVDGLIEIVERHGGVEEINRKAEEAGSLESLKERLGKSNPGFLEDLNWLQDRRDDDAFIGLDEYRERVLGDDAGSVEFDEALAVTLEISACNFFPFMVEEARKAIADENLMPARYIRVRSMKEQVEDGDIDAFTAATKIIGATYVQTLDNKGTLPGPDGGPINVHLGGPDTITSYFGGVGAPNRYALR
;
A
#
# COMPACT_ATOMS: atom_id res chain seq x y z
N MET A 1 -39.27 -6.80 10.98
CA MET A 1 -37.81 -6.79 10.73
C MET A 1 -37.43 -7.85 9.69
N ASP A 2 -38.09 -9.01 9.68
CA ASP A 2 -37.83 -10.08 8.70
C ASP A 2 -37.96 -9.62 7.24
N ASP A 3 -38.98 -8.81 6.91
CA ASP A 3 -39.18 -8.21 5.58
C ASP A 3 -38.02 -7.31 5.11
N LEU A 4 -37.32 -6.63 6.02
CA LEU A 4 -36.14 -5.83 5.66
C LEU A 4 -34.91 -6.70 5.38
N ARG A 5 -34.77 -7.84 6.07
CA ARG A 5 -33.67 -8.79 5.85
C ARG A 5 -33.84 -9.54 4.53
N GLU A 6 -35.07 -9.89 4.17
CA GLU A 6 -35.38 -10.50 2.86
C GLU A 6 -35.00 -9.58 1.69
N ARG A 7 -35.15 -8.26 1.84
CA ARG A 7 -34.72 -7.27 0.83
C ARG A 7 -33.21 -7.15 0.66
N LEU A 8 -32.42 -7.66 1.61
CA LEU A 8 -30.95 -7.74 1.48
C LEU A 8 -30.53 -8.99 0.70
N SER A 9 -31.43 -9.95 0.48
CA SER A 9 -31.12 -11.15 -0.31
C SER A 9 -30.86 -10.77 -1.75
N ILE A 10 -29.68 -11.12 -2.25
CA ILE A 10 -29.36 -10.99 -3.67
C ILE A 10 -30.10 -12.12 -4.40
N SER A 11 -30.93 -11.75 -5.39
CA SER A 11 -31.66 -12.75 -6.17
C SER A 11 -30.68 -13.69 -6.89
N PRO A 12 -30.88 -15.02 -6.83
CA PRO A 12 -30.05 -15.99 -7.55
C PRO A 12 -29.92 -15.67 -9.04
N HIS A 13 -31.01 -15.18 -9.64
CA HIS A 13 -31.03 -14.77 -11.04
C HIS A 13 -30.00 -13.65 -11.35
N ARG A 14 -29.77 -12.71 -10.42
CA ARG A 14 -28.75 -11.66 -10.59
C ARG A 14 -27.34 -12.24 -10.58
N ILE A 15 -27.10 -13.28 -9.79
CA ILE A 15 -25.81 -13.99 -9.75
C ILE A 15 -25.62 -14.77 -11.05
N GLU A 16 -26.68 -15.41 -11.57
CA GLU A 16 -26.66 -16.09 -12.87
C GLU A 16 -26.32 -15.13 -14.00
N GLU A 17 -26.97 -13.96 -14.09
CA GLU A 17 -26.68 -12.93 -15.10
C GLU A 17 -25.19 -12.49 -15.07
N ILE A 18 -24.62 -12.33 -13.87
CA ILE A 18 -23.20 -11.97 -13.71
C ILE A 18 -22.29 -13.10 -14.21
N ASN A 19 -22.58 -14.34 -13.83
CA ASN A 19 -21.81 -15.51 -14.27
C ASN A 19 -21.88 -15.70 -15.79
N GLU A 20 -23.07 -15.56 -16.38
CA GLU A 20 -23.25 -15.61 -17.82
C GLU A 20 -22.41 -14.54 -18.51
N PHE A 21 -22.41 -13.30 -18.03
CA PHE A 21 -21.56 -12.24 -18.60
C PHE A 21 -20.07 -12.58 -18.48
N LEU A 22 -19.59 -12.96 -17.28
CA LEU A 22 -18.18 -13.18 -17.01
C LEU A 22 -17.61 -14.41 -17.74
N THR A 23 -18.45 -15.41 -18.03
CA THR A 23 -18.04 -16.66 -18.69
C THR A 23 -18.38 -16.74 -20.17
N LYS A 24 -19.07 -15.72 -20.71
CA LYS A 24 -19.48 -15.69 -22.11
C LYS A 24 -18.27 -15.70 -23.04
N GLN A 25 -18.20 -16.71 -23.91
CA GLN A 25 -17.22 -16.74 -24.98
C GLN A 25 -17.41 -15.56 -25.94
N GLY A 26 -16.32 -14.91 -26.34
CA GLY A 26 -16.36 -13.73 -27.19
C GLY A 26 -16.78 -12.47 -26.41
N ASN A 27 -16.62 -12.44 -25.08
CA ASN A 27 -16.78 -11.22 -24.30
C ASN A 27 -15.50 -10.38 -24.43
N PRO A 28 -15.50 -9.27 -25.18
CA PRO A 28 -14.28 -8.53 -25.48
C PRO A 28 -13.59 -7.95 -24.24
N VAL A 29 -14.32 -7.74 -23.14
CA VAL A 29 -13.75 -7.23 -21.89
C VAL A 29 -13.00 -8.33 -21.15
N VAL A 30 -13.64 -9.49 -20.97
CA VAL A 30 -13.06 -10.62 -20.24
C VAL A 30 -11.96 -11.27 -21.07
N ASP A 31 -12.21 -11.51 -22.35
CA ASP A 31 -11.23 -12.10 -23.26
C ASP A 31 -9.98 -11.21 -23.37
N GLY A 32 -10.16 -9.88 -23.47
CA GLY A 32 -9.04 -8.93 -23.48
C GLY A 32 -8.24 -8.93 -22.17
N LEU A 33 -8.91 -9.09 -21.02
CA LEU A 33 -8.21 -9.24 -19.73
C LEU A 33 -7.42 -10.54 -19.67
N ILE A 34 -8.02 -11.66 -20.08
CA ILE A 34 -7.36 -12.98 -20.13
C ILE A 34 -6.15 -12.92 -21.06
N GLU A 35 -6.27 -12.35 -22.25
CA GLU A 35 -5.16 -12.19 -23.19
C GLU A 35 -3.98 -11.40 -22.60
N ILE A 36 -4.25 -10.37 -21.79
CA ILE A 36 -3.22 -9.62 -21.07
C ILE A 36 -2.53 -10.52 -20.04
N VAL A 37 -3.31 -11.25 -19.23
CA VAL A 37 -2.77 -12.15 -18.19
C VAL A 37 -1.92 -13.26 -18.82
N GLU A 38 -2.42 -13.91 -19.87
CA GLU A 38 -1.72 -14.97 -20.60
C GLU A 38 -0.43 -14.46 -21.26
N ARG A 39 -0.41 -13.22 -21.77
CA ARG A 39 0.82 -12.59 -22.30
C ARG A 39 1.94 -12.51 -21.26
N HIS A 40 1.60 -12.44 -19.98
CA HIS A 40 2.56 -12.43 -18.88
C HIS A 40 2.83 -13.83 -18.27
N GLY A 41 2.25 -14.88 -18.86
CA GLY A 41 2.45 -16.28 -18.46
C GLY A 41 1.35 -16.86 -17.57
N GLY A 42 0.23 -16.16 -17.41
CA GLY A 42 -0.88 -16.60 -16.57
C GLY A 42 -0.76 -16.17 -15.11
N VAL A 43 -1.80 -16.40 -14.32
CA VAL A 43 -1.89 -15.95 -12.93
C VAL A 43 -0.78 -16.54 -12.05
N GLU A 44 -0.50 -17.84 -12.18
CA GLU A 44 0.51 -18.53 -11.38
C GLU A 44 1.92 -17.96 -11.63
N GLU A 45 2.27 -17.74 -12.90
CA GLU A 45 3.58 -17.20 -13.28
C GLU A 45 3.75 -15.73 -12.86
N ILE A 46 2.68 -14.93 -12.96
CA ILE A 46 2.68 -13.55 -12.46
C ILE A 46 2.97 -13.53 -10.96
N ASN A 47 2.27 -14.37 -10.18
CA ASN A 47 2.45 -14.44 -8.74
C ASN A 47 3.85 -14.96 -8.36
N ARG A 48 4.34 -16.00 -9.06
CA ARG A 48 5.71 -16.52 -8.86
C ARG A 48 6.76 -15.44 -9.09
N LYS A 49 6.67 -14.72 -10.21
CA LYS A 49 7.58 -13.59 -10.52
C LYS A 49 7.48 -12.47 -9.49
N ALA A 50 6.28 -12.15 -9.02
CA ALA A 50 6.06 -11.13 -8.01
C ALA A 50 6.72 -11.52 -6.67
N GLU A 51 6.59 -12.78 -6.25
CA GLU A 51 7.20 -13.28 -5.03
C GLU A 51 8.73 -13.31 -5.12
N GLU A 52 9.28 -13.79 -6.24
CA GLU A 52 10.72 -13.77 -6.50
C GLU A 52 11.27 -12.34 -6.51
N ALA A 53 10.67 -11.44 -7.29
CA ALA A 53 11.08 -10.04 -7.37
C ALA A 53 10.92 -9.29 -6.04
N GLY A 54 9.95 -9.71 -5.22
CA GLY A 54 9.70 -9.18 -3.89
C GLY A 54 10.48 -9.88 -2.77
N SER A 55 11.34 -10.84 -3.06
CA SER A 55 12.21 -11.45 -2.04
C SER A 55 13.21 -10.40 -1.50
N LEU A 56 13.55 -10.50 -0.20
CA LEU A 56 14.48 -9.56 0.43
C LEU A 56 15.83 -9.54 -0.30
N GLU A 57 16.30 -10.71 -0.73
CA GLU A 57 17.53 -10.85 -1.51
C GLU A 57 17.46 -10.12 -2.85
N SER A 58 16.37 -10.31 -3.61
CA SER A 58 16.21 -9.63 -4.91
C SER A 58 16.08 -8.11 -4.75
N LEU A 59 15.41 -7.65 -3.69
CA LEU A 59 15.29 -6.22 -3.37
C LEU A 59 16.66 -5.62 -3.03
N LYS A 60 17.43 -6.25 -2.14
CA LYS A 60 18.79 -5.82 -1.78
C LYS A 60 19.73 -5.87 -2.97
N GLU A 61 19.63 -6.89 -3.84
CA GLU A 61 20.46 -6.98 -5.05
C GLU A 61 20.18 -5.81 -6.01
N ARG A 62 18.91 -5.46 -6.25
CA ARG A 62 18.55 -4.31 -7.09
C ARG A 62 19.04 -3.00 -6.47
N LEU A 63 18.86 -2.82 -5.18
CA LEU A 63 19.34 -1.64 -4.45
C LEU A 63 20.86 -1.48 -4.51
N GLY A 64 21.62 -2.57 -4.40
CA GLY A 64 23.07 -2.53 -4.55
C GLY A 64 23.54 -1.95 -5.89
N LYS A 65 22.69 -2.02 -6.93
CA LYS A 65 22.96 -1.47 -8.27
C LYS A 65 22.42 -0.05 -8.44
N SER A 66 21.26 0.27 -7.85
CA SER A 66 20.58 1.57 -8.04
C SER A 66 20.93 2.60 -6.97
N ASN A 67 20.89 2.23 -5.70
CA ASN A 67 21.15 3.10 -4.56
C ASN A 67 21.76 2.32 -3.38
N PRO A 68 23.08 2.06 -3.41
CA PRO A 68 23.75 1.25 -2.40
C PRO A 68 23.73 1.87 -1.01
N GLY A 69 23.49 3.19 -0.88
CA GLY A 69 23.42 3.87 0.41
C GLY A 69 22.29 3.36 1.30
N PHE A 70 21.18 2.90 0.72
CA PHE A 70 20.06 2.34 1.49
C PHE A 70 20.34 0.95 2.07
N LEU A 71 21.37 0.24 1.62
CA LEU A 71 21.70 -1.08 2.16
C LEU A 71 22.19 -1.01 3.61
N GLU A 72 22.89 0.06 4.00
CA GLU A 72 23.37 0.25 5.37
C GLU A 72 22.20 0.38 6.34
N ASP A 73 21.22 1.23 6.01
CA ASP A 73 20.02 1.41 6.83
C ASP A 73 19.14 0.14 6.87
N LEU A 74 19.04 -0.61 5.78
CA LEU A 74 18.31 -1.88 5.76
C LEU A 74 18.98 -2.93 6.64
N ASN A 75 20.31 -3.03 6.61
CA ASN A 75 21.05 -3.94 7.48
C ASN A 75 20.90 -3.50 8.94
N TRP A 76 21.00 -2.21 9.23
CA TRP A 76 20.76 -1.68 10.57
C TRP A 76 19.35 -2.00 11.09
N LEU A 77 18.31 -1.83 10.27
CA LEU A 77 16.93 -2.20 10.65
C LEU A 77 16.80 -3.69 10.94
N GLN A 78 17.47 -4.53 10.12
CA GLN A 78 17.47 -5.97 10.31
C GLN A 78 18.16 -6.37 11.61
N ASP A 79 19.33 -5.79 11.90
CA ASP A 79 20.06 -6.02 13.14
C ASP A 79 19.23 -5.59 14.36
N ARG A 80 18.58 -4.41 14.31
CA ARG A 80 17.71 -3.95 15.42
C ARG A 80 16.51 -4.85 15.66
N ARG A 81 15.93 -5.42 14.61
CA ARG A 81 14.88 -6.42 14.76
C ARG A 81 15.45 -7.70 15.38
N ASP A 82 16.57 -8.20 14.86
CA ASP A 82 17.16 -9.47 15.30
C ASP A 82 17.72 -9.39 16.73
N ASP A 83 18.07 -8.18 17.19
CA ASP A 83 18.46 -7.85 18.57
C ASP A 83 17.26 -7.65 19.53
N ASP A 84 16.01 -7.83 19.07
CA ASP A 84 14.77 -7.52 19.81
C ASP A 84 14.77 -6.08 20.38
N ALA A 85 15.32 -5.11 19.63
CA ALA A 85 15.50 -3.74 20.11
C ALA A 85 14.22 -2.89 20.17
N PHE A 86 13.12 -3.37 19.58
CA PHE A 86 11.83 -2.68 19.59
C PHE A 86 10.99 -3.15 20.77
N ILE A 87 10.38 -2.21 21.49
CA ILE A 87 9.50 -2.51 22.62
C ILE A 87 8.30 -3.38 22.19
N GLY A 88 7.98 -4.40 22.98
CA GLY A 88 6.78 -5.21 22.81
C GLY A 88 5.51 -4.49 23.25
N LEU A 89 4.33 -4.93 22.79
CA LEU A 89 3.05 -4.30 23.17
C LEU A 89 2.78 -4.38 24.68
N ASP A 90 3.10 -5.50 25.32
CA ASP A 90 2.87 -5.69 26.76
C ASP A 90 3.80 -4.82 27.59
N GLU A 91 5.09 -4.76 27.22
CA GLU A 91 6.07 -3.87 27.86
C GLU A 91 5.69 -2.39 27.66
N TYR A 92 5.18 -2.02 26.49
CA TYR A 92 4.68 -0.68 26.23
C TYR A 92 3.46 -0.34 27.11
N ARG A 93 2.52 -1.28 27.29
CA ARG A 93 1.38 -1.12 28.19
C ARG A 93 1.83 -0.91 29.63
N GLU A 94 2.79 -1.70 30.12
CA GLU A 94 3.40 -1.55 31.44
C GLU A 94 4.08 -0.18 31.60
N ARG A 95 4.81 0.28 30.59
CA ARG A 95 5.46 1.59 30.60
C ARG A 95 4.47 2.75 30.71
N VAL A 96 3.33 2.66 30.02
CA VAL A 96 2.33 3.73 29.97
C VAL A 96 1.40 3.70 31.19
N LEU A 97 0.97 2.51 31.61
CA LEU A 97 -0.03 2.34 32.68
C LEU A 97 0.59 2.09 34.06
N GLY A 98 1.87 1.72 34.13
CA GLY A 98 2.53 1.37 35.39
C GLY A 98 1.85 0.21 36.10
N ASP A 99 1.66 0.35 37.41
CA ASP A 99 1.05 -0.67 38.27
C ASP A 99 -0.37 -1.09 37.83
N ASP A 100 -1.07 -0.21 37.09
CA ASP A 100 -2.43 -0.48 36.62
C ASP A 100 -2.47 -1.41 35.40
N ALA A 101 -1.34 -1.69 34.74
CA ALA A 101 -1.29 -2.44 33.48
C ALA A 101 -1.97 -3.82 33.56
N GLY A 102 -1.82 -4.54 34.67
CA GLY A 102 -2.44 -5.85 34.89
C GLY A 102 -3.94 -5.81 35.25
N SER A 103 -4.49 -4.62 35.49
CA SER A 103 -5.89 -4.42 35.87
C SER A 103 -6.78 -3.93 34.73
N VAL A 104 -6.18 -3.49 33.62
CA VAL A 104 -6.89 -2.99 32.44
C VAL A 104 -7.17 -4.15 31.50
N GLU A 105 -8.45 -4.44 31.27
CA GLU A 105 -8.86 -5.32 30.17
C GLU A 105 -8.93 -4.52 28.86
N PHE A 106 -8.19 -4.97 27.86
CA PHE A 106 -8.21 -4.38 26.52
C PHE A 106 -9.23 -5.12 25.66
N ASP A 107 -10.22 -4.38 25.15
CA ASP A 107 -11.16 -4.92 24.16
C ASP A 107 -10.49 -4.94 22.78
N GLU A 108 -9.97 -6.12 22.40
CA GLU A 108 -9.34 -6.34 21.10
C GLU A 108 -10.31 -6.16 19.92
N ALA A 109 -11.64 -6.12 20.15
CA ALA A 109 -12.60 -5.77 19.10
C ALA A 109 -12.52 -4.29 18.71
N LEU A 110 -11.92 -3.45 19.55
CA LEU A 110 -11.67 -2.02 19.32
C LEU A 110 -10.20 -1.73 19.00
N ALA A 111 -9.40 -2.76 18.74
CA ALA A 111 -7.99 -2.59 18.40
C ALA A 111 -7.81 -1.66 17.19
N VAL A 112 -6.90 -0.70 17.32
CA VAL A 112 -6.55 0.24 16.26
C VAL A 112 -5.19 -0.11 15.67
N THR A 113 -5.00 0.19 14.39
CA THR A 113 -3.70 0.08 13.74
C THR A 113 -2.97 1.41 13.77
N LEU A 114 -1.75 1.42 14.32
CA LEU A 114 -0.85 2.56 14.21
C LEU A 114 -0.32 2.66 12.77
N GLU A 115 -0.63 3.76 12.10
CA GLU A 115 -0.26 4.03 10.71
C GLU A 115 0.48 5.38 10.57
N ILE A 116 1.48 5.41 9.68
CA ILE A 116 1.98 6.66 9.10
C ILE A 116 1.34 6.87 7.72
N SER A 117 0.40 7.82 7.63
CA SER A 117 -0.41 8.06 6.43
C SER A 117 0.31 8.84 5.31
N ALA A 118 1.60 9.18 5.47
CA ALA A 118 2.39 9.89 4.46
C ALA A 118 3.91 9.64 4.61
N CYS A 119 4.34 8.38 4.60
CA CYS A 119 5.76 8.03 4.67
C CYS A 119 6.39 8.06 3.27
N ASN A 120 6.78 9.25 2.82
CA ASN A 120 7.16 9.48 1.41
C ASN A 120 8.58 9.08 1.03
N PHE A 121 9.44 8.85 2.00
CA PHE A 121 10.84 8.54 1.81
C PHE A 121 11.25 7.41 2.76
N PHE A 122 11.97 6.41 2.26
CA PHE A 122 12.52 5.32 3.05
C PHE A 122 13.31 5.82 4.29
N PRO A 123 14.17 6.85 4.20
CA PRO A 123 14.84 7.41 5.37
C PRO A 123 13.90 7.85 6.50
N PHE A 124 12.66 8.26 6.21
CA PHE A 124 11.71 8.63 7.26
C PHE A 124 11.27 7.43 8.10
N MET A 125 11.16 6.25 7.49
CA MET A 125 10.90 5.01 8.24
C MET A 125 12.08 4.66 9.15
N VAL A 126 13.32 4.87 8.69
CA VAL A 126 14.53 4.62 9.47
C VAL A 126 14.58 5.57 10.68
N GLU A 127 14.31 6.86 10.47
CA GLU A 127 14.26 7.84 11.56
C GLU A 127 13.15 7.54 12.57
N GLU A 128 11.97 7.10 12.10
CA GLU A 128 10.92 6.63 13.00
C GLU A 128 11.38 5.41 13.81
N ALA A 129 12.05 4.44 13.19
CA ALA A 129 12.58 3.28 13.90
C ALA A 129 13.62 3.67 14.95
N ARG A 130 14.53 4.61 14.63
CA ARG A 130 15.50 5.16 15.60
C ARG A 130 14.77 5.82 16.77
N LYS A 131 13.74 6.62 16.50
CA LYS A 131 12.94 7.30 17.51
C LYS A 131 12.13 6.31 18.36
N ALA A 132 11.51 5.31 17.74
CA ALA A 132 10.74 4.28 18.43
C ALA A 132 11.59 3.50 19.43
N ILE A 133 12.81 3.13 19.04
CA ILE A 133 13.77 2.46 19.94
C ILE A 133 14.22 3.41 21.06
N ALA A 134 14.62 4.65 20.72
CA ALA A 134 15.16 5.59 21.71
C ALA A 134 14.12 6.03 22.76
N ASP A 135 12.87 6.18 22.35
CA ASP A 135 11.77 6.66 23.20
C ASP A 135 10.90 5.51 23.73
N GLU A 136 11.27 4.26 23.47
CA GLU A 136 10.50 3.06 23.82
C GLU A 136 9.03 3.16 23.35
N ASN A 137 8.82 3.63 22.12
CA ASN A 137 7.51 3.74 21.49
C ASN A 137 7.25 2.57 20.53
N LEU A 138 5.97 2.24 20.35
CA LEU A 138 5.56 1.23 19.38
C LEU A 138 5.87 1.68 17.96
N MET A 139 6.51 0.80 17.18
CA MET A 139 6.74 1.02 15.76
C MET A 139 5.41 0.88 14.97
N PRO A 140 5.09 1.79 14.04
CA PRO A 140 3.94 1.64 13.16
C PRO A 140 4.01 0.38 12.28
N ALA A 141 2.88 -0.31 12.11
CA ALA A 141 2.78 -1.54 11.31
C ALA A 141 2.13 -1.32 9.94
N ARG A 142 1.64 -0.11 9.65
CA ARG A 142 1.01 0.25 8.37
C ARG A 142 1.53 1.60 7.86
N TYR A 143 1.75 1.70 6.56
CA TYR A 143 2.29 2.90 5.91
C TYR A 143 1.51 3.24 4.65
N ILE A 144 1.31 4.54 4.39
CA ILE A 144 0.83 5.05 3.10
C ILE A 144 1.94 5.87 2.46
N ARG A 145 2.24 5.56 1.20
CA ARG A 145 3.22 6.27 0.39
C ARG A 145 2.48 7.10 -0.67
N VAL A 146 2.69 8.41 -0.68
CA VAL A 146 1.90 9.35 -1.54
C VAL A 146 2.76 10.09 -2.57
N ARG A 147 4.04 9.77 -2.66
CA ARG A 147 5.01 10.32 -3.62
C ARG A 147 4.82 9.73 -5.03
N SER A 148 5.32 10.45 -6.04
CA SER A 148 5.39 10.02 -7.45
C SER A 148 6.10 8.67 -7.57
N MET A 149 5.48 7.66 -8.20
CA MET A 149 6.11 6.34 -8.34
C MET A 149 7.35 6.43 -9.22
N LYS A 150 7.31 7.25 -10.28
CA LYS A 150 8.45 7.42 -11.19
C LYS A 150 9.71 7.87 -10.43
N GLU A 151 9.56 8.87 -9.56
CA GLU A 151 10.68 9.37 -8.76
C GLU A 151 11.21 8.30 -7.79
N GLN A 152 10.31 7.56 -7.14
CA GLN A 152 10.68 6.50 -6.20
C GLN A 152 11.37 5.30 -6.87
N VAL A 153 11.13 5.08 -8.17
CA VAL A 153 11.88 4.08 -8.96
C VAL A 153 13.27 4.60 -9.26
N GLU A 154 13.40 5.88 -9.64
CA GLU A 154 14.68 6.49 -10.02
C GLU A 154 15.68 6.55 -8.85
N ASP A 155 15.21 6.79 -7.62
CA ASP A 155 16.07 6.84 -6.43
C ASP A 155 16.13 5.52 -5.63
N GLY A 156 15.46 4.47 -6.10
CA GLY A 156 15.44 3.15 -5.45
C GLY A 156 14.57 3.07 -4.19
N ASP A 157 13.82 4.11 -3.84
CA ASP A 157 13.00 4.16 -2.63
C ASP A 157 11.93 3.06 -2.61
N ILE A 158 11.36 2.66 -3.76
CA ILE A 158 10.39 1.53 -3.80
C ILE A 158 11.01 0.24 -3.28
N ASP A 159 12.20 -0.13 -3.76
CA ASP A 159 12.84 -1.37 -3.36
C ASP A 159 13.26 -1.31 -1.88
N ALA A 160 13.79 -0.17 -1.43
CA ALA A 160 14.22 0.01 -0.04
C ALA A 160 13.04 -0.06 0.94
N PHE A 161 11.95 0.65 0.64
CA PHE A 161 10.77 0.64 1.50
C PHE A 161 10.10 -0.74 1.54
N THR A 162 10.04 -1.43 0.41
CA THR A 162 9.50 -2.80 0.33
C THR A 162 10.37 -3.77 1.15
N ALA A 163 11.70 -3.63 1.09
CA ALA A 163 12.61 -4.42 1.91
C ALA A 163 12.45 -4.13 3.41
N ALA A 164 12.35 -2.86 3.78
CA ALA A 164 12.19 -2.43 5.17
C ALA A 164 10.89 -2.96 5.80
N THR A 165 9.77 -2.86 5.09
CA THR A 165 8.47 -3.40 5.55
C THR A 165 8.51 -4.91 5.73
N LYS A 166 9.20 -5.65 4.85
CA LYS A 166 9.46 -7.09 5.03
C LYS A 166 10.34 -7.39 6.24
N ILE A 167 11.35 -6.57 6.50
CA ILE A 167 12.23 -6.72 7.67
C ILE A 167 11.39 -6.59 8.94
N ILE A 168 10.65 -5.50 9.10
CA ILE A 168 9.91 -5.19 10.34
C ILE A 168 8.52 -5.86 10.44
N GLY A 169 8.10 -6.62 9.41
CA GLY A 169 6.79 -7.26 9.39
C GLY A 169 5.60 -6.31 9.20
N ALA A 170 5.82 -5.17 8.54
CA ALA A 170 4.79 -4.15 8.29
C ALA A 170 4.12 -4.29 6.91
N THR A 171 3.01 -3.58 6.74
CA THR A 171 2.29 -3.47 5.46
C THR A 171 2.31 -2.04 4.95
N TYR A 172 2.13 -1.86 3.65
CA TYR A 172 2.00 -0.54 3.06
C TYR A 172 1.06 -0.52 1.87
N VAL A 173 0.56 0.66 1.56
CA VAL A 173 -0.13 0.94 0.30
C VAL A 173 0.62 2.04 -0.45
N GLN A 174 0.69 1.88 -1.77
CA GLN A 174 1.30 2.86 -2.67
C GLN A 174 0.20 3.63 -3.40
N THR A 175 0.27 4.96 -3.34
CA THR A 175 -0.57 5.79 -4.19
C THR A 175 -0.07 5.67 -5.63
N LEU A 176 -0.96 5.28 -6.54
CA LEU A 176 -0.69 5.29 -7.98
C LEU A 176 -0.67 6.72 -8.50
N ASP A 177 0.08 6.97 -9.58
CA ASP A 177 0.16 8.29 -10.25
C ASP A 177 -1.10 8.59 -11.09
N ASN A 178 -2.27 8.54 -10.45
CA ASN A 178 -3.59 8.71 -11.08
C ASN A 178 -4.24 10.07 -10.78
N LYS A 179 -3.49 11.03 -10.21
CA LYS A 179 -4.00 12.37 -9.86
C LYS A 179 -4.41 13.17 -11.10
N GLY A 180 -3.82 12.86 -12.26
CA GLY A 180 -4.07 13.56 -13.53
C GLY A 180 -3.47 14.96 -13.58
N THR A 181 -2.32 15.14 -12.93
CA THR A 181 -1.52 16.38 -12.91
C THR A 181 -0.72 16.61 -14.20
N LEU A 182 -0.66 15.62 -15.09
CA LEU A 182 0.04 15.73 -16.38
C LEU A 182 -0.64 16.77 -17.29
N PRO A 183 0.11 17.51 -18.12
CA PRO A 183 -0.46 18.46 -19.06
C PRO A 183 -1.36 17.79 -20.10
N GLY A 184 -2.55 18.34 -20.29
CA GLY A 184 -3.49 18.01 -21.34
C GLY A 184 -3.26 18.84 -22.61
N PRO A 185 -4.15 18.70 -23.61
CA PRO A 185 -4.04 19.39 -24.89
C PRO A 185 -4.01 20.93 -24.81
N ASP A 186 -4.54 21.50 -23.73
CA ASP A 186 -4.61 22.93 -23.44
C ASP A 186 -3.47 23.42 -22.53
N GLY A 187 -2.53 22.55 -22.16
CA GLY A 187 -1.42 22.84 -21.24
C GLY A 187 -1.81 22.85 -19.76
N GLY A 188 -3.10 22.75 -19.42
CA GLY A 188 -3.59 22.55 -18.06
C GLY A 188 -3.55 21.07 -17.65
N PRO A 189 -3.80 20.71 -16.39
CA PRO A 189 -3.82 19.31 -15.96
C PRO A 189 -4.96 18.51 -16.63
N ILE A 190 -4.70 17.25 -16.99
CA ILE A 190 -5.72 16.36 -17.61
C ILE A 190 -6.92 16.08 -16.68
N ASN A 191 -6.74 16.19 -15.36
CA ASN A 191 -7.83 16.16 -14.41
C ASN A 191 -8.51 17.53 -14.38
N VAL A 192 -9.75 17.57 -14.88
CA VAL A 192 -10.57 18.80 -14.96
C VAL A 192 -10.81 19.45 -13.60
N HIS A 193 -10.67 18.69 -12.50
CA HIS A 193 -10.80 19.21 -11.14
C HIS A 193 -9.54 19.91 -10.61
N LEU A 194 -8.42 19.81 -11.33
CA LEU A 194 -7.17 20.49 -10.99
C LEU A 194 -6.99 21.81 -11.76
N GLY A 195 -8.04 22.30 -12.43
CA GLY A 195 -7.99 23.49 -13.30
C GLY A 195 -7.99 24.85 -12.57
N GLY A 196 -8.13 24.86 -11.24
CA GLY A 196 -8.10 26.09 -10.42
C GLY A 196 -9.16 26.12 -9.32
N PRO A 197 -9.29 27.25 -8.60
CA PRO A 197 -10.18 27.40 -7.45
C PRO A 197 -11.64 27.01 -7.72
N ASP A 198 -12.14 27.27 -8.92
CA ASP A 198 -13.53 26.97 -9.31
C ASP A 198 -13.81 25.46 -9.43
N THR A 199 -12.77 24.64 -9.54
CA THR A 199 -12.89 23.19 -9.81
C THR A 199 -12.27 22.31 -8.73
N ILE A 200 -11.41 22.86 -7.87
CA ILE A 200 -10.61 22.12 -6.88
C ILE A 200 -11.44 21.45 -5.78
N THR A 201 -12.61 22.00 -5.46
CA THR A 201 -13.51 21.41 -4.46
C THR A 201 -13.99 20.02 -4.86
N SER A 202 -14.16 19.77 -6.15
CA SER A 202 -14.58 18.46 -6.67
C SER A 202 -13.44 17.43 -6.63
N TYR A 203 -12.17 17.86 -6.64
CA TYR A 203 -11.02 16.95 -6.50
C TYR A 203 -11.01 16.27 -5.13
N PHE A 204 -11.38 17.00 -4.06
CA PHE A 204 -11.51 16.42 -2.72
C PHE A 204 -12.64 15.38 -2.60
N GLY A 205 -13.51 15.26 -3.60
CA GLY A 205 -14.46 14.15 -3.75
C GLY A 205 -13.81 12.84 -4.22
N GLY A 206 -12.49 12.80 -4.42
CA GLY A 206 -11.74 11.60 -4.81
C GLY A 206 -11.72 11.35 -6.32
N VAL A 207 -12.06 12.35 -7.15
CA VAL A 207 -12.10 12.19 -8.61
C VAL A 207 -10.68 12.31 -9.19
N GLY A 208 -10.12 11.17 -9.60
CA GLY A 208 -8.81 11.06 -10.25
C GLY A 208 -8.81 11.41 -11.75
N ALA A 209 -7.76 10.99 -12.45
CA ALA A 209 -7.60 11.20 -13.88
C ALA A 209 -8.77 10.61 -14.70
N PRO A 210 -9.28 11.31 -15.73
CA PRO A 210 -10.35 10.77 -16.57
C PRO A 210 -9.93 9.48 -17.28
N ASN A 211 -10.81 8.47 -17.32
CA ASN A 211 -10.54 7.13 -17.88
C ASN A 211 -9.94 7.14 -19.31
N ARG A 212 -10.30 8.13 -20.14
CA ARG A 212 -9.77 8.27 -21.51
C ARG A 212 -8.25 8.44 -21.59
N TYR A 213 -7.60 8.86 -20.49
CA TYR A 213 -6.15 9.01 -20.41
C TYR A 213 -5.44 7.78 -19.85
N ALA A 214 -6.15 6.89 -19.13
CA ALA A 214 -5.55 5.67 -18.59
C ALA A 214 -5.21 4.64 -19.69
N LEU A 215 -5.83 4.75 -20.85
CA LEU A 215 -5.67 3.85 -22.00
C LEU A 215 -4.79 4.45 -23.13
N ARG A 216 -4.18 5.62 -22.92
CA ARG A 216 -3.37 6.32 -23.93
C ARG A 216 -1.89 6.30 -23.59
#